data_AF-A0A928IQ88-F1
#
_entry.id   AF-A0A928IQ88-F1
#
_cell.length_a   1.000
_cell.length_b   1.000
_cell.length_c   1.000
_cell.angle_alpha   90.00
_cell.angle_beta   90.00
_cell.angle_gamma   90.00
#
_symmetry.space_group_name_H-M   'P 1'
#
loop_
_entity.id
_entity.type
_entity.pdbx_description
1 polymer ?
#
loop_
_entity_poly.entity_id
_entity_poly.type
_entity_poly.pdbx_seq_one_letter_code
_entity_poly.pdbx_strand_id
1 'polypeptide(L)'
;MKKLSLCLAILILTGVFAFAVSPATSADTQITENGDRLYGIPERTTLAAFRGVYSRSGYSVFDKDNKTLPETGLIGTGCKLCYEAADVGSTVELTIVVTGDIDGNGKVTTTDYIAIKNQLVRNNLNDTEKLAADVDGYGISTTDYMKVKLHFEGLYDLYGGAFIPDVEDNSSAPESEEPDEPWTSGWA
;
A
#
# COMPACT_ATOMS: atom_id res chain seq x y z
N MET A 1 13.04 -28.89 -58.91
CA MET A 1 12.02 -27.86 -59.19
C MET A 1 11.36 -27.51 -57.86
N LYS A 2 12.02 -26.74 -56.99
CA LYS A 2 11.89 -25.27 -56.81
C LYS A 2 10.43 -24.81 -56.78
N LYS A 3 9.89 -24.54 -55.58
CA LYS A 3 9.34 -23.22 -55.19
C LYS A 3 9.42 -23.07 -53.66
N LEU A 4 10.56 -22.54 -53.21
CA LEU A 4 10.74 -21.90 -51.91
C LEU A 4 10.33 -20.43 -52.13
N SER A 5 9.25 -19.97 -51.51
CA SER A 5 8.73 -18.58 -51.63
C SER A 5 8.73 -18.01 -50.21
N LEU A 6 9.81 -17.38 -49.74
CA LEU A 6 10.11 -15.95 -49.87
C LEU A 6 8.91 -15.06 -49.49
N CYS A 7 8.56 -15.01 -48.21
CA CYS A 7 7.76 -13.93 -47.65
C CYS A 7 8.71 -12.80 -47.24
N LEU A 8 8.68 -11.79 -48.10
CA LEU A 8 9.43 -10.55 -48.12
C LEU A 8 9.11 -9.68 -46.89
N ALA A 9 10.16 -9.15 -46.27
CA ALA A 9 10.09 -8.07 -45.29
C ALA A 9 9.40 -6.84 -45.90
N ILE A 10 8.30 -6.39 -45.30
CA ILE A 10 7.74 -5.07 -45.57
C ILE A 10 7.51 -4.39 -44.21
N LEU A 11 8.46 -3.53 -43.90
CA LEU A 11 8.51 -2.59 -42.78
C LEU A 11 7.66 -1.39 -43.20
N ILE A 12 6.44 -1.25 -42.68
CA ILE A 12 5.65 -0.02 -42.81
C ILE A 12 5.39 0.55 -41.43
N LEU A 13 6.16 1.59 -41.15
CA LEU A 13 6.10 2.49 -40.03
C LEU A 13 4.96 3.50 -40.26
N THR A 14 3.79 3.26 -39.67
CA THR A 14 2.71 4.25 -39.45
C THR A 14 2.04 3.83 -38.14
N GLY A 15 2.24 4.48 -37.00
CA GLY A 15 2.00 5.89 -36.75
C GLY A 15 0.70 6.01 -35.94
N VAL A 16 0.86 6.26 -34.63
CA VAL A 16 -0.16 6.58 -33.63
C VAL A 16 -0.91 5.38 -33.03
N PHE A 17 -0.41 4.87 -31.90
CA PHE A 17 -1.26 4.28 -30.87
C PHE A 17 -0.96 4.97 -29.55
N ALA A 18 -2.04 5.34 -28.87
CA ALA A 18 -2.10 6.32 -27.80
C ALA A 18 -1.03 6.13 -26.71
N PHE A 19 -0.47 7.25 -26.25
CA PHE A 19 0.26 7.34 -24.99
C PHE A 19 -0.74 7.01 -23.87
N ALA A 20 -0.88 5.73 -23.55
CA ALA A 20 -1.55 5.31 -22.34
C ALA A 20 -0.70 5.86 -21.20
N VAL A 21 -1.28 6.80 -20.45
CA VAL A 21 -0.78 7.23 -19.16
C VAL A 21 -0.50 5.97 -18.34
N SER A 22 0.78 5.65 -18.14
CA SER A 22 1.17 4.67 -17.14
C SER A 22 0.63 5.19 -15.81
N PRO A 23 -0.24 4.45 -15.08
CA PRO A 23 -0.39 4.73 -13.67
C PRO A 23 0.99 4.56 -13.04
N ALA A 24 1.39 5.54 -12.23
CA ALA A 24 2.69 5.63 -11.61
C ALA A 24 3.22 4.25 -11.18
N THR A 25 4.30 3.80 -11.81
CA THR A 25 5.21 2.85 -11.16
C THR A 25 5.90 3.64 -10.06
N SER A 26 5.34 3.61 -8.86
CA SER A 26 5.99 4.07 -7.64
C SER A 26 6.01 2.91 -6.66
N ALA A 27 7.20 2.70 -6.10
CA ALA A 27 7.62 1.63 -5.20
C ALA A 27 7.81 0.25 -5.87
N ASP A 28 9.07 -0.18 -5.88
CA ASP A 28 9.52 -1.56 -6.02
C ASP A 28 8.79 -2.42 -4.97
N THR A 29 7.59 -2.87 -5.30
CA THR A 29 6.72 -3.56 -4.36
C THR A 29 7.20 -5.01 -4.28
N GLN A 30 8.22 -5.25 -3.47
CA GLN A 30 8.74 -6.58 -3.22
C GLN A 30 7.70 -7.36 -2.40
N ILE A 31 6.75 -7.98 -3.11
CA ILE A 31 5.77 -8.88 -2.51
C ILE A 31 6.54 -9.98 -1.78
N THR A 32 6.34 -10.07 -0.48
CA THR A 32 7.12 -10.96 0.40
C THR A 32 6.23 -12.08 0.92
N GLU A 33 6.62 -13.32 0.66
CA GLU A 33 6.04 -14.52 1.27
C GLU A 33 6.76 -14.81 2.60
N ASN A 34 6.03 -14.85 3.71
CA ASN A 34 6.56 -15.27 5.00
C ASN A 34 5.62 -16.30 5.63
N GLY A 35 6.01 -17.58 5.55
CA GLY A 35 5.19 -18.70 6.02
C GLY A 35 3.90 -18.83 5.21
N ASP A 36 2.77 -18.74 5.90
CA ASP A 36 1.41 -18.81 5.35
C ASP A 36 0.85 -17.42 4.99
N ARG A 37 1.70 -16.38 4.92
CA ARG A 37 1.29 -14.99 4.74
C ARG A 37 2.00 -14.29 3.59
N LEU A 38 1.29 -13.36 2.97
CA LEU A 38 1.77 -12.54 1.86
C LEU A 38 1.68 -11.05 2.22
N TYR A 39 2.80 -10.34 2.09
CA TYR A 39 2.95 -8.92 2.44
C TYR A 39 3.46 -8.10 1.26
N GLY A 40 3.49 -6.77 1.43
CA GLY A 40 4.02 -5.86 0.42
C GLY A 40 3.03 -5.64 -0.72
N ILE A 41 1.74 -5.57 -0.40
CA ILE A 41 0.69 -5.18 -1.35
C ILE A 41 0.15 -3.84 -0.87
N PRO A 42 0.20 -2.77 -1.69
CA PRO A 42 -0.33 -1.48 -1.31
C PRO A 42 -1.84 -1.49 -1.36
N GLU A 43 -2.46 -0.52 -0.69
CA GLU A 43 -3.90 -0.33 -0.78
C GLU A 43 -4.36 -0.09 -2.22
N ARG A 44 -5.66 -0.30 -2.46
CA ARG A 44 -6.33 -0.09 -3.74
C ARG A 44 -5.76 -0.93 -4.89
N THR A 45 -5.01 -1.97 -4.56
CA THR A 45 -4.51 -2.94 -5.53
C THR A 45 -5.67 -3.82 -6.01
N THR A 46 -5.90 -3.82 -7.32
CA THR A 46 -6.86 -4.74 -7.95
C THR A 46 -6.24 -6.10 -8.22
N LEU A 47 -7.06 -7.14 -8.32
CA LEU A 47 -6.57 -8.47 -8.71
C LEU A 47 -5.82 -8.46 -10.04
N ALA A 48 -6.30 -7.69 -11.03
CA ALA A 48 -5.61 -7.54 -12.31
C ALA A 48 -4.21 -6.93 -12.17
N ALA A 49 -4.08 -5.88 -11.34
CA ALA A 49 -2.78 -5.26 -11.06
C ALA A 49 -1.85 -6.21 -10.31
N PHE A 50 -2.38 -6.92 -9.31
CA PHE A 50 -1.64 -7.91 -8.54
C PHE A 50 -1.09 -9.05 -9.41
N ARG A 51 -1.86 -9.54 -10.40
CA ARG A 51 -1.39 -10.51 -11.39
C ARG A 51 -0.24 -10.02 -12.25
N GLY A 52 -0.13 -8.71 -12.47
CA GLY A 52 0.99 -8.12 -13.22
C GLY A 52 2.28 -8.02 -12.42
N VAL A 53 2.19 -7.98 -11.09
CA VAL A 53 3.34 -7.79 -10.18
C VAL A 53 3.79 -9.11 -9.56
N TYR A 54 2.86 -10.00 -9.22
CA TYR A 54 3.17 -11.26 -8.57
C TYR A 54 3.68 -12.30 -9.56
N SER A 55 4.96 -12.70 -9.40
CA SER A 55 5.70 -13.55 -10.35
C SER A 55 5.14 -14.97 -10.54
N ARG A 56 4.35 -15.48 -9.59
CA ARG A 56 3.77 -16.84 -9.67
C ARG A 56 2.54 -16.83 -10.58
N SER A 57 2.32 -17.92 -11.30
CA SER A 57 1.11 -18.12 -12.13
C SER A 57 0.30 -19.31 -11.62
N GLY A 58 -0.97 -19.44 -12.05
CA GLY A 58 -1.81 -20.58 -11.68
C GLY A 58 -2.42 -20.52 -10.28
N TYR A 59 -2.71 -19.32 -9.77
CA TYR A 59 -3.35 -19.12 -8.47
C TYR A 59 -4.77 -18.54 -8.60
N SER A 60 -5.59 -18.82 -7.59
CA SER A 60 -6.93 -18.25 -7.40
C SER A 60 -6.94 -17.41 -6.13
N VAL A 61 -7.58 -16.24 -6.19
CA VAL A 61 -7.75 -15.35 -5.03
C VAL A 61 -9.21 -15.37 -4.58
N PHE A 62 -9.40 -15.55 -3.30
CA PHE A 62 -10.68 -15.51 -2.61
C PHE A 62 -10.71 -14.35 -1.64
N ASP A 63 -11.87 -13.72 -1.53
CA ASP A 63 -12.15 -12.69 -0.55
C ASP A 63 -12.25 -13.28 0.87
N LYS A 64 -12.33 -12.44 1.90
CA LYS A 64 -12.50 -12.82 3.32
C LYS A 64 -13.71 -13.74 3.55
N ASP A 65 -14.73 -13.64 2.71
CA ASP A 65 -15.95 -14.46 2.74
C ASP A 65 -15.82 -15.76 1.91
N ASN A 66 -14.60 -16.14 1.51
CA ASN A 66 -14.27 -17.29 0.64
C ASN A 66 -14.95 -17.25 -0.75
N LYS A 67 -15.28 -16.06 -1.24
CA LYS A 67 -15.83 -15.86 -2.58
C LYS A 67 -14.73 -15.55 -3.57
N THR A 68 -14.78 -16.10 -4.78
CA THR A 68 -13.82 -15.76 -5.84
C THR A 68 -13.83 -14.26 -6.12
N LEU A 69 -12.65 -13.64 -6.01
CA LEU A 69 -12.49 -12.21 -6.22
C LEU A 69 -12.51 -11.91 -7.73
N PRO A 70 -13.32 -10.95 -8.22
CA PRO A 70 -13.28 -10.54 -9.62
C PRO A 70 -11.98 -9.78 -9.93
N GLU A 71 -11.60 -9.70 -11.21
CA GLU A 71 -10.37 -9.00 -11.65
C GLU A 71 -10.36 -7.50 -11.25
N THR A 72 -11.55 -6.90 -11.11
CA THR A 72 -11.73 -5.51 -10.63
C THR A 72 -11.84 -5.40 -9.11
N GLY A 73 -11.88 -6.52 -8.39
CA GLY A 73 -11.95 -6.57 -6.94
C GLY A 73 -10.65 -6.08 -6.32
N LEU A 74 -10.78 -5.38 -5.19
CA LEU A 74 -9.63 -4.95 -4.41
C LEU A 74 -9.14 -6.11 -3.55
N ILE A 75 -7.83 -6.24 -3.46
CA ILE A 75 -7.19 -7.15 -2.52
C ILE A 75 -7.05 -6.41 -1.20
N GLY A 76 -7.61 -6.99 -0.15
CA GLY A 76 -7.49 -6.50 1.21
C GLY A 76 -6.97 -7.56 2.17
N THR A 77 -6.75 -7.15 3.41
CA THR A 77 -6.35 -8.04 4.49
C THR A 77 -7.37 -9.17 4.70
N GLY A 78 -6.88 -10.40 4.79
CA GLY A 78 -7.71 -11.59 4.95
C GLY A 78 -8.17 -12.23 3.65
N CYS A 79 -7.85 -11.66 2.48
CA CYS A 79 -7.97 -12.37 1.21
C CYS A 79 -7.06 -13.61 1.22
N LYS A 80 -7.52 -14.68 0.58
CA LYS A 80 -6.78 -15.95 0.49
C LYS A 80 -6.31 -16.18 -0.93
N LEU A 81 -5.03 -16.50 -1.08
CA LEU A 81 -4.44 -16.89 -2.34
C LEU A 81 -4.15 -18.39 -2.29
N CYS A 82 -4.80 -19.14 -3.17
CA CYS A 82 -4.64 -20.59 -3.28
C CYS A 82 -3.91 -20.94 -4.58
N TYR A 83 -2.87 -21.75 -4.50
CA TYR A 83 -2.18 -22.29 -5.67
C TYR A 83 -1.81 -23.76 -5.47
N GLU A 84 -1.67 -24.49 -6.57
CA GLU A 84 -1.18 -25.86 -6.52
C GLU A 84 0.36 -25.86 -6.56
N ALA A 85 0.99 -26.37 -5.51
CA ALA A 85 2.43 -26.55 -5.50
C ALA A 85 2.80 -27.78 -6.34
N ALA A 86 3.49 -27.55 -7.45
CA ALA A 86 3.95 -28.60 -8.37
C ALA A 86 4.82 -29.67 -7.68
N ASP A 87 5.47 -29.31 -6.57
CA ASP A 87 6.42 -30.17 -5.86
C ASP A 87 5.74 -31.21 -4.95
N VAL A 88 4.50 -30.96 -4.51
CA VAL A 88 3.82 -31.77 -3.48
C VAL A 88 2.44 -32.26 -3.94
N GLY A 89 1.87 -31.70 -5.00
CA GLY A 89 0.50 -32.01 -5.43
C GLY A 89 -0.56 -31.57 -4.41
N SER A 90 -0.20 -30.64 -3.52
CA SER A 90 -1.07 -30.09 -2.48
C SER A 90 -1.40 -28.64 -2.78
N THR A 91 -2.64 -28.25 -2.46
CA THR A 91 -3.07 -26.85 -2.47
C THR A 91 -2.42 -26.10 -1.31
N VAL A 92 -1.66 -25.05 -1.62
CA VAL A 92 -1.11 -24.12 -0.64
C VAL A 92 -2.04 -22.93 -0.56
N GLU A 93 -2.36 -22.52 0.66
CA GLU A 93 -3.16 -21.34 0.97
C GLU A 93 -2.28 -20.29 1.65
N LEU A 94 -2.25 -19.08 1.08
CA LEU A 94 -1.58 -17.91 1.66
C LEU A 94 -2.64 -16.88 2.06
N THR A 95 -2.50 -16.32 3.27
CA THR A 95 -3.33 -15.21 3.75
C THR A 95 -2.66 -13.89 3.41
N ILE A 96 -3.36 -13.03 2.69
CA ILE A 96 -2.88 -11.71 2.32
C ILE A 96 -3.03 -10.75 3.51
N VAL A 97 -1.98 -9.99 3.77
CA VAL A 97 -1.96 -8.92 4.78
C VAL A 97 -1.57 -7.62 4.08
N VAL A 98 -2.49 -6.66 4.05
CA VAL A 98 -2.26 -5.32 3.51
C VAL A 98 -2.02 -4.38 4.68
N THR A 99 -0.80 -3.84 4.78
CA THR A 99 -0.43 -2.93 5.87
C THR A 99 -1.34 -1.70 5.88
N GLY A 100 -1.95 -1.41 7.04
CA GLY A 100 -2.87 -0.28 7.21
C GLY A 100 -4.33 -0.54 6.82
N ASP A 101 -4.65 -1.66 6.17
CA ASP A 101 -6.03 -2.11 5.89
C ASP A 101 -6.43 -3.17 6.93
N ILE A 102 -7.05 -2.73 8.02
CA ILE A 102 -7.39 -3.60 9.16
C ILE A 102 -8.75 -4.26 8.92
N ASP A 103 -9.71 -3.57 8.30
CA ASP A 103 -11.04 -4.14 8.05
C ASP A 103 -11.10 -5.08 6.82
N GLY A 104 -10.03 -5.11 6.03
CA GLY A 104 -9.86 -6.01 4.89
C GLY A 104 -10.59 -5.56 3.62
N ASN A 105 -10.96 -4.28 3.54
CA ASN A 105 -11.69 -3.74 2.38
C ASN A 105 -10.75 -3.38 1.20
N GLY A 106 -9.44 -3.51 1.38
CA GLY A 106 -8.42 -3.18 0.39
C GLY A 106 -8.12 -1.69 0.28
N LYS A 107 -8.50 -0.88 1.27
CA LYS A 107 -8.23 0.57 1.36
C LYS A 107 -7.90 0.94 2.79
N VAL A 108 -7.05 1.94 2.96
CA VAL A 108 -6.78 2.55 4.25
C VAL A 108 -7.77 3.68 4.48
N THR A 109 -8.63 3.52 5.48
CA THR A 109 -9.74 4.42 5.77
C THR A 109 -9.82 4.79 7.25
N THR A 110 -10.79 5.64 7.59
CA THR A 110 -11.10 5.98 8.98
C THR A 110 -11.42 4.78 9.86
N THR A 111 -12.04 3.74 9.30
CA THR A 111 -12.40 2.52 10.03
C THR A 111 -11.14 1.83 10.57
N ASP A 112 -10.06 1.86 9.79
CA ASP A 112 -8.81 1.14 10.07
C ASP A 112 -8.07 1.73 11.28
N TYR A 113 -7.83 3.04 11.31
CA TYR A 113 -7.21 3.64 12.49
C TYR A 113 -8.14 3.62 13.72
N ILE A 114 -9.47 3.64 13.54
CA ILE A 114 -10.40 3.43 14.67
C ILE A 114 -10.27 2.00 15.22
N ALA A 115 -10.06 1.01 14.34
CA ALA A 115 -9.82 -0.37 14.75
C ALA A 115 -8.54 -0.51 15.58
N ILE A 116 -7.44 0.16 15.20
CA ILE A 116 -6.21 0.22 16.00
C ILE A 116 -6.48 0.83 17.37
N LYS A 117 -7.20 1.96 17.43
CA LYS A 117 -7.57 2.59 18.71
C LYS A 117 -8.38 1.64 19.58
N ASN A 118 -9.35 0.92 19.00
CA ASN A 118 -10.15 -0.05 19.74
C ASN A 118 -9.31 -1.22 20.25
N GLN A 119 -8.34 -1.69 19.46
CA GLN A 119 -7.40 -2.73 19.85
C GLN A 119 -6.60 -2.35 21.10
N LEU A 120 -6.10 -1.11 21.17
CA LEU A 120 -5.36 -0.60 22.32
C LEU A 120 -6.21 -0.54 23.61
N VAL A 121 -7.53 -0.43 23.48
CA VAL A 121 -8.46 -0.33 24.63
C VAL A 121 -9.08 -1.68 24.99
N ARG A 122 -9.41 -2.52 23.99
CA ARG A 122 -10.29 -3.69 24.13
C ARG A 122 -9.70 -5.00 23.59
N ASN A 123 -8.55 -4.97 22.91
CA ASN A 123 -7.87 -6.14 22.36
C ASN A 123 -8.79 -7.08 21.55
N ASN A 124 -9.51 -6.53 20.56
CA ASN A 124 -10.58 -7.21 19.84
C ASN A 124 -10.22 -7.63 18.40
N LEU A 125 -8.98 -7.41 17.96
CA LEU A 125 -8.54 -7.81 16.62
C LEU A 125 -8.09 -9.28 16.57
N ASN A 126 -8.31 -9.91 15.42
CA ASN A 126 -7.77 -11.23 15.11
C ASN A 126 -6.28 -11.16 14.73
N ASP A 127 -5.63 -12.31 14.58
CA ASP A 127 -4.17 -12.36 14.36
C ASP A 127 -3.72 -11.89 12.97
N THR A 128 -4.62 -11.83 11.99
CA THR A 128 -4.34 -11.25 10.66
C THR A 128 -4.48 -9.74 10.70
N GLU A 129 -5.56 -9.25 11.31
CA GLU A 129 -5.83 -7.83 11.55
C GLU A 129 -4.73 -7.18 12.40
N LYS A 130 -4.22 -7.89 13.42
CA LYS A 130 -3.10 -7.42 14.24
C LYS A 130 -1.84 -7.18 13.42
N LEU A 131 -1.58 -8.01 12.42
CA LEU A 131 -0.42 -7.80 11.54
C LEU A 131 -0.63 -6.66 10.55
N ALA A 132 -1.86 -6.45 10.07
CA ALA A 132 -2.16 -5.27 9.27
C ALA A 132 -2.07 -3.97 10.08
N ALA A 133 -2.40 -4.04 11.38
CA ALA A 133 -2.33 -2.95 12.33
C ALA A 133 -0.90 -2.63 12.82
N ASP A 134 0.01 -3.61 12.83
CA ASP A 134 1.41 -3.44 13.20
C ASP A 134 2.21 -2.94 11.98
N VAL A 135 2.16 -1.62 11.78
CA VAL A 135 2.73 -0.97 10.59
C VAL A 135 4.26 -0.93 10.66
N ASP A 136 4.80 -0.81 11.88
CA ASP A 136 6.23 -0.62 12.07
C ASP A 136 6.99 -1.86 12.55
N GLY A 137 6.27 -2.94 12.84
CA GLY A 137 6.83 -4.25 13.17
C GLY A 137 7.32 -4.35 14.61
N TYR A 138 6.99 -3.38 15.47
CA TYR A 138 7.32 -3.39 16.90
C TYR A 138 6.11 -3.71 17.78
N GLY A 139 4.99 -4.12 17.17
CA GLY A 139 3.74 -4.40 17.83
C GLY A 139 2.84 -3.18 17.92
N ILE A 140 1.54 -3.45 18.07
CA ILE A 140 0.48 -2.44 17.94
C ILE A 140 0.58 -1.39 19.06
N SER A 141 0.78 -0.15 18.65
CA SER A 141 0.98 1.00 19.52
C SER A 141 0.23 2.25 19.02
N THR A 142 0.31 3.34 19.79
CA THR A 142 -0.20 4.65 19.35
C THR A 142 0.54 5.17 18.11
N THR A 143 1.78 4.72 17.89
CA THR A 143 2.58 5.11 16.70
C THR A 143 1.94 4.58 15.44
N ASP A 144 1.47 3.33 15.44
CA ASP A 144 0.78 2.72 14.29
C ASP A 144 -0.51 3.46 13.97
N TYR A 145 -1.29 3.78 15.00
CA TYR A 145 -2.49 4.62 14.86
C TYR A 145 -2.18 5.95 14.17
N MET A 146 -1.11 6.63 14.60
CA MET A 146 -0.68 7.89 13.99
C MET A 146 -0.25 7.71 12.54
N LYS A 147 0.53 6.68 12.21
CA LYS A 147 0.99 6.42 10.84
C LYS A 147 -0.18 6.17 9.89
N VAL A 148 -1.13 5.33 10.27
CA VAL A 148 -2.33 5.04 9.47
C VAL A 148 -3.21 6.28 9.32
N LYS A 149 -3.38 7.06 10.40
CA LYS A 149 -4.12 8.33 10.35
C LYS A 149 -3.46 9.34 9.41
N LEU A 150 -2.15 9.54 9.53
CA LEU A 150 -1.41 10.47 8.68
C LEU A 150 -1.44 10.01 7.22
N HIS A 151 -1.39 8.71 6.96
CA HIS A 151 -1.55 8.17 5.61
C HIS A 151 -2.91 8.49 5.01
N PHE A 152 -3.98 8.28 5.77
CA PHE A 152 -5.32 8.68 5.36
C PHE A 152 -5.43 10.20 5.11
N GLU A 153 -4.71 11.02 5.89
CA GLU A 153 -4.64 12.48 5.73
C GLU A 153 -3.68 12.92 4.59
N GLY A 154 -2.98 11.97 3.95
CA GLY A 154 -2.00 12.25 2.90
C GLY A 154 -0.69 12.86 3.42
N LEU A 155 -0.45 12.80 4.73
CA LEU A 155 0.72 13.35 5.43
C LEU A 155 1.81 12.30 5.70
N TYR A 156 1.59 11.06 5.30
CA TYR A 156 2.53 9.95 5.46
C TYR A 156 2.24 8.93 4.37
N ASP A 157 3.24 8.15 3.95
CA ASP A 157 3.04 7.02 3.03
C ASP A 157 3.47 5.73 3.72
N LEU A 158 2.51 4.84 3.93
CA LEU A 158 2.74 3.50 4.49
C LEU A 158 3.59 2.61 3.57
N TYR A 159 3.64 2.92 2.28
CA TYR A 159 4.22 2.06 1.24
C TYR A 159 5.54 2.60 0.65
N GLY A 160 6.06 3.71 1.16
CA GLY A 160 7.45 4.13 0.92
C GLY A 160 7.69 5.29 -0.06
N GLY A 161 6.70 6.15 -0.33
CA GLY A 161 6.92 7.47 -0.92
C GLY A 161 7.29 8.50 0.14
N ALA A 162 8.49 9.07 0.07
CA ALA A 162 8.90 10.16 0.95
C ALA A 162 7.87 11.31 0.94
N PHE A 163 7.18 11.51 2.07
CA PHE A 163 6.35 12.69 2.29
C PHE A 163 7.21 13.77 2.94
N ILE A 164 7.66 14.72 2.12
CA ILE A 164 7.98 16.07 2.59
C ILE A 164 6.65 16.82 2.47
N PRO A 165 5.95 17.18 3.56
CA PRO A 165 4.94 18.21 3.42
C PRO A 165 5.67 19.41 2.83
N ASP A 166 5.08 20.05 1.82
CA ASP A 166 5.34 21.47 1.62
C ASP A 166 4.99 22.12 2.96
N VAL A 167 5.99 22.25 3.82
CA VAL A 167 5.95 23.18 4.93
C VAL A 167 5.72 24.49 4.21
N GLU A 168 4.47 24.97 4.24
CA GLU A 168 4.21 26.38 3.97
C GLU A 168 5.29 27.10 4.75
N ASP A 169 6.17 27.75 4.01
CA ASP A 169 7.27 28.52 4.56
C ASP A 169 6.67 29.58 5.47
N ASN A 170 6.50 29.24 6.74
CA ASN A 170 6.22 30.21 7.78
C ASN A 170 7.54 30.85 8.23
N SER A 171 8.40 31.24 7.28
CA SER A 171 9.43 32.26 7.49
C SER A 171 8.81 33.62 7.80
N SER A 172 7.49 33.78 7.64
CA SER A 172 6.74 34.91 8.18
C SER A 172 6.31 34.69 9.63
N ALA A 173 7.23 34.26 10.50
CA ALA A 173 7.10 34.61 11.91
C ALA A 173 7.00 36.15 11.97
N PRO A 174 6.02 36.74 12.67
CA PRO A 174 6.06 38.17 12.91
C PRO A 174 7.39 38.44 13.62
N GLU A 175 8.23 39.24 12.98
CA GLU A 175 9.43 39.78 13.58
C GLU A 175 9.02 40.28 14.96
N SER A 176 9.60 39.67 16.00
CA SER A 176 9.36 40.10 17.36
C SER A 176 9.82 41.55 17.41
N GLU A 177 8.88 42.48 17.44
CA GLU A 177 9.16 43.86 17.84
C GLU A 177 9.75 43.75 19.25
N GLU A 178 11.08 43.84 19.33
CA GLU A 178 11.74 43.99 20.63
C GLU A 178 11.16 45.26 21.27
N PRO A 179 10.69 45.21 22.52
CA PRO A 179 10.23 46.41 23.18
C PRO A 179 11.43 47.35 23.35
N ASP A 180 11.43 48.46 22.61
CA ASP A 180 12.32 49.61 22.79
C ASP A 180 12.00 50.31 24.12
N GLU A 181 12.30 49.66 25.25
CA GLU A 181 12.23 50.26 26.58
C GLU A 181 13.65 50.53 27.07
N PRO A 182 14.14 51.79 27.00
CA PRO A 182 15.38 52.14 27.64
C PRO A 182 15.21 52.06 29.16
N TRP A 183 16.02 51.20 29.78
CA TRP A 183 16.20 51.15 31.23
C TRP A 183 16.65 52.52 31.76
N THR A 184 15.71 53.37 32.19
CA THR A 184 16.06 54.52 33.03
C THR A 184 16.01 54.08 34.49
N SER A 185 17.19 53.82 35.04
CA SER A 185 17.43 53.61 36.46
C SER A 185 17.21 54.92 37.24
N GLY A 186 16.01 55.09 37.78
CA GLY A 186 15.69 56.14 38.74
C GLY A 186 15.89 55.67 40.18
N TRP A 187 17.14 55.67 40.65
CA TRP A 187 17.43 55.79 42.09
C TRP A 187 17.73 57.26 42.37
N ALA A 188 16.74 58.00 42.86
CA ALA A 188 16.89 59.26 43.59
C ALA A 188 15.60 59.54 44.39
#